data_AF-A0A925TIL6-F1
#
_entry.id   AF-A0A925TIL6-F1
#
_cell.length_a   1.000
_cell.length_b   1.000
_cell.length_c   1.000
_cell.angle_alpha   90.00
_cell.angle_beta   90.00
_cell.angle_gamma   90.00
#
_symmetry.space_group_name_H-M   'P 1'
#
loop_
_entity.id
_entity.type
_entity.pdbx_description
1 polymer ?
#
loop_
_entity_poly.entity_id
_entity_poly.type
_entity_poly.pdbx_seq_one_letter_code
_entity_poly.pdbx_strand_id
1 'polypeptide(L)'
;MNNDSSAIYAQAMEELKLGTYDLGVYGKALCECDGNESVTKARYIKARVAQIKAQLKEEHRRREADEHRLRLAAWNNNRFHIRRRSYSSSSDADDAKKTSRHTSTVRVPENNLVNMIVKWVSF
;
A
#
# COMPACT_ATOMS: atom_id res chain seq x y z
N MET A 1 -1.33 -21.06 20.31
CA MET A 1 -0.73 -20.00 19.45
C MET A 1 -0.21 -18.85 20.32
N ASN A 2 0.93 -19.03 21.01
CA ASN A 2 1.53 -18.00 21.88
C ASN A 2 2.97 -17.62 21.47
N ASN A 3 3.48 -18.19 20.37
CA ASN A 3 4.90 -18.04 20.00
C ASN A 3 5.23 -16.64 19.48
N ASP A 4 4.29 -15.97 18.82
CA ASP A 4 4.54 -14.66 18.21
C ASP A 4 4.77 -13.57 19.24
N SER A 5 4.09 -13.66 20.39
CA SER A 5 4.31 -12.73 21.49
C SER A 5 5.72 -12.89 22.07
N SER A 6 6.15 -14.13 22.34
CA SER A 6 7.49 -14.41 22.86
C SER A 6 8.59 -13.96 21.91
N ALA A 7 8.39 -14.13 20.60
CA ALA A 7 9.35 -13.71 19.58
C ALA A 7 9.55 -12.18 19.55
N ILE A 8 8.47 -11.39 19.65
CA ILE A 8 8.56 -9.92 19.65
C ILE A 8 9.30 -9.40 20.90
N TYR A 9 9.07 -10.02 22.06
CA TYR A 9 9.82 -9.68 23.28
C TYR A 9 11.30 -10.06 23.16
N ALA A 10 11.60 -11.23 22.59
CA ALA A 10 12.98 -11.66 22.35
C ALA A 10 13.70 -10.69 21.42
N GLN A 11 13.07 -10.27 20.31
CA GLN A 11 13.59 -9.27 19.38
C GLN A 11 13.91 -7.95 20.09
N ALA A 12 12.97 -7.40 20.87
CA ALA A 12 13.19 -6.15 21.60
C ALA A 12 14.34 -6.26 22.62
N MET A 13 14.54 -7.44 23.21
CA MET A 13 15.63 -7.70 24.13
C MET A 13 16.98 -7.87 23.41
N GLU A 14 16.99 -8.47 22.22
CA GLU A 14 18.20 -8.55 21.40
C GLU A 14 18.65 -7.17 20.92
N GLU A 15 17.74 -6.30 20.50
CA GLU A 15 18.05 -4.91 20.13
C GLU A 15 18.76 -4.16 21.28
N LEU A 16 18.27 -4.35 22.51
CA LEU A 16 18.90 -3.79 23.72
C LEU A 16 20.30 -4.35 23.97
N LYS A 17 20.50 -5.67 23.81
CA LYS A 17 21.80 -6.31 24.02
C LYS A 17 22.83 -5.91 22.97
N LEU A 18 22.39 -5.77 21.72
CA LEU A 18 23.24 -5.42 20.58
C LEU A 18 23.51 -3.92 20.48
N GLY A 19 22.80 -3.08 21.25
CA GLY A 19 22.94 -1.63 21.17
C GLY A 19 22.32 -1.01 19.92
N THR A 20 21.47 -1.75 19.21
CA THR A 20 20.82 -1.32 17.95
C THR A 20 19.43 -0.71 18.19
N TYR A 21 19.13 -0.35 19.43
CA TYR A 21 17.86 0.22 19.83
C TYR A 21 17.73 1.70 19.46
N ASP A 22 16.48 2.16 19.37
CA ASP A 22 16.19 3.58 19.16
C ASP A 22 16.54 4.40 20.42
N LEU A 23 17.57 5.23 20.30
CA LEU A 23 18.05 6.14 21.35
C LEU A 23 16.98 7.12 21.82
N GLY A 24 16.07 7.57 20.93
CA GLY A 24 15.00 8.49 21.29
C GLY A 24 13.97 7.82 22.20
N VAL A 25 13.58 6.58 21.88
CA VAL A 25 12.65 5.79 22.71
C VAL A 25 13.28 5.42 24.04
N TYR A 26 14.55 5.01 24.02
CA TYR A 26 15.29 4.68 25.23
C TYR A 26 15.53 5.90 26.13
N GLY A 27 15.94 7.03 25.54
CA GLY A 27 16.13 8.29 26.26
C GLY A 27 14.84 8.81 26.90
N LYS A 28 13.71 8.72 26.18
CA LYS A 28 12.39 9.00 26.77
C LYS A 28 12.11 8.11 27.97
N ALA A 29 12.33 6.80 27.85
CA ALA A 29 12.13 5.87 28.96
C ALA A 29 13.05 6.19 30.15
N LEU A 30 14.28 6.63 29.90
CA LEU A 30 15.25 6.99 30.93
C LEU A 30 14.81 8.24 31.71
N CYS A 31 14.36 9.28 31.01
CA CYS A 31 13.83 10.50 31.62
C CYS A 31 12.60 10.21 32.49
N GLU A 32 11.72 9.32 32.05
CA GLU A 32 10.51 8.99 32.79
C GLU A 32 10.74 8.01 33.96
N CYS A 33 11.92 7.39 34.04
CA CYS A 33 12.30 6.45 35.10
C CYS A 33 13.36 7.03 36.06
N ASP A 34 13.51 8.36 36.08
CA ASP A 34 14.47 9.08 36.93
C ASP A 34 15.92 8.55 36.81
N GLY A 35 16.30 8.08 35.61
CA GLY A 35 17.64 7.52 35.36
C GLY A 35 17.85 6.09 35.86
N ASN A 36 16.84 5.42 36.40
CA ASN A 36 16.97 4.02 36.82
C ASN A 36 17.05 3.09 35.61
N GLU A 37 18.24 2.57 35.31
CA GLU A 37 18.48 1.73 34.14
C GLU A 37 17.64 0.45 34.11
N SER A 38 17.41 -0.19 35.27
CA SER A 38 16.69 -1.46 35.32
C SER A 38 15.23 -1.28 34.89
N VAL A 39 14.59 -0.24 35.41
CA VAL A 39 13.21 0.13 35.09
C VAL A 39 13.13 0.68 33.65
N THR A 40 14.13 1.44 33.24
CA THR A 40 14.25 1.98 31.87
C THR A 40 14.29 0.87 30.83
N LYS A 41 15.13 -0.16 31.03
CA LYS A 41 15.21 -1.33 30.13
C LYS A 41 13.85 -2.03 30.03
N ALA A 42 13.19 -2.27 31.16
CA ALA A 42 11.85 -2.87 31.16
C ALA A 42 10.81 -1.99 30.44
N ARG A 43 10.88 -0.67 30.60
CA ARG A 43 9.97 0.28 29.96
C ARG A 43 10.22 0.42 28.46
N TYR A 44 11.49 0.42 28.05
CA TYR A 44 11.88 0.37 26.64
C TYR A 44 11.29 -0.86 25.96
N ILE A 45 11.48 -2.06 26.54
CA ILE A 45 10.98 -3.31 25.95
C ILE A 45 9.46 -3.23 25.73
N LYS A 46 8.71 -2.71 26.71
CA LYS A 46 7.26 -2.53 26.58
C LYS A 46 6.90 -1.57 25.45
N ALA A 47 7.57 -0.41 25.38
CA ALA A 47 7.32 0.58 24.33
C ALA A 47 7.65 0.04 22.94
N ARG A 48 8.78 -0.66 22.82
CA ARG A 48 9.25 -1.24 21.56
C ARG A 48 8.33 -2.35 21.06
N VAL A 49 7.89 -3.24 21.95
CA VAL A 49 6.90 -4.27 21.61
C VAL A 49 5.59 -3.65 21.13
N ALA A 50 5.14 -2.55 21.73
CA ALA A 50 3.95 -1.85 21.27
C ALA A 50 4.12 -1.27 19.86
N GLN A 51 5.29 -0.70 19.55
CA GLN A 51 5.61 -0.23 18.20
C GLN A 51 5.62 -1.36 17.18
N ILE A 52 6.30 -2.47 17.46
CA ILE A 52 6.38 -3.62 16.55
C ILE A 52 4.97 -4.16 16.27
N LYS A 53 4.13 -4.30 17.30
CA LYS A 53 2.73 -4.71 17.13
C LYS A 53 1.93 -3.74 16.26
N ALA A 54 2.13 -2.44 16.42
CA ALA A 54 1.48 -1.42 15.60
C ALA A 54 1.92 -1.52 14.13
N GLN A 55 3.21 -1.73 13.87
CA GLN A 55 3.76 -1.92 12.53
C GLN A 55 3.18 -3.17 11.86
N LEU A 56 3.19 -4.31 12.54
CA LEU A 56 2.63 -5.56 12.02
C LEU A 56 1.13 -5.42 11.69
N LYS A 57 0.38 -4.73 12.56
CA LYS A 57 -1.04 -4.46 12.32
C LYS A 57 -1.23 -3.59 11.06
N GLU A 58 -0.39 -2.57 10.88
CA GLU A 58 -0.47 -1.72 9.69
C GLU A 58 -0.11 -2.45 8.41
N GLU A 59 0.94 -3.27 8.43
CA GLU A 59 1.32 -4.09 7.29
C GLU A 59 0.22 -5.07 6.90
N HIS A 60 -0.47 -5.65 7.88
CA HIS A 60 -1.63 -6.50 7.63
C HIS A 60 -2.74 -5.73 6.92
N ARG A 61 -3.11 -4.55 7.44
CA ARG A 61 -4.12 -3.68 6.81
C ARG A 61 -3.74 -3.29 5.40
N ARG A 62 -2.47 -2.94 5.17
CA ARG A 62 -1.96 -2.58 3.85
C ARG A 62 -2.06 -3.75 2.88
N ARG A 63 -1.67 -4.96 3.32
CA ARG A 63 -1.78 -6.18 2.51
C ARG A 63 -3.23 -6.48 2.13
N GLU A 64 -4.15 -6.40 3.07
CA GLU A 64 -5.58 -6.59 2.81
C GLU A 64 -6.13 -5.55 1.81
N ALA A 65 -5.73 -4.28 1.96
CA ALA A 65 -6.12 -3.21 1.05
C ALA A 65 -5.56 -3.43 -0.37
N ASP A 66 -4.31 -3.86 -0.49
CA ASP A 66 -3.67 -4.18 -1.76
C ASP A 66 -4.33 -5.38 -2.45
N GLU A 67 -4.63 -6.45 -1.69
CA GLU A 67 -5.37 -7.61 -2.19
C GLU A 67 -6.78 -7.23 -2.66
N HIS A 68 -7.47 -6.40 -1.89
CA HIS A 68 -8.79 -5.88 -2.26
C HIS A 68 -8.72 -5.03 -3.54
N ARG A 69 -7.72 -4.15 -3.66
CA ARG A 69 -7.48 -3.34 -4.86
C ARG A 69 -7.21 -4.21 -6.08
N LEU A 70 -6.36 -5.24 -5.94
CA LEU A 70 -6.06 -6.19 -7.02
C LEU A 70 -7.33 -6.96 -7.44
N ARG A 71 -8.15 -7.39 -6.49
CA ARG A 71 -9.42 -8.08 -6.76
C ARG A 71 -10.39 -7.17 -7.54
N LEU A 72 -10.51 -5.91 -7.16
CA LEU A 72 -11.32 -4.92 -7.89
C LEU A 72 -10.78 -4.64 -9.30
N ALA A 73 -9.45 -4.53 -9.45
CA ALA A 73 -8.82 -4.34 -10.75
C ALA A 73 -9.06 -5.53 -11.69
N ALA A 74 -8.95 -6.76 -11.17
CA ALA A 74 -9.26 -7.98 -11.92
C ALA A 74 -10.73 -8.04 -12.34
N TRP A 75 -11.65 -7.70 -11.42
CA TRP A 75 -13.08 -7.64 -11.73
C TRP A 75 -13.40 -6.58 -12.79
N ASN A 76 -12.83 -5.38 -12.68
CA ASN A 76 -13.01 -4.31 -13.67
C ASN A 76 -12.46 -4.71 -15.05
N ASN A 77 -11.26 -5.30 -15.12
CA ASN A 77 -10.70 -5.79 -16.38
C ASN A 77 -11.63 -6.83 -17.04
N ASN A 78 -12.16 -7.78 -16.26
CA ASN A 78 -13.16 -8.74 -16.75
C ASN A 78 -14.46 -8.06 -17.23
N ARG A 79 -14.92 -6.99 -16.55
CA ARG A 79 -16.09 -6.20 -16.96
C ARG A 79 -15.90 -5.48 -18.30
N PHE A 80 -14.71 -4.93 -18.56
CA PHE A 80 -14.41 -4.28 -19.84
C PHE A 80 -14.31 -5.30 -21.00
N HIS A 81 -13.81 -6.50 -20.74
CA HIS A 81 -13.77 -7.57 -21.75
C HIS A 81 -15.16 -8.07 -22.15
N ILE A 82 -16.10 -8.18 -21.20
CA ILE A 82 -17.49 -8.61 -21.48
C ILE A 82 -18.20 -7.60 -22.39
N ARG A 83 -17.98 -6.28 -22.18
CA ARG A 83 -18.61 -5.22 -22.99
C ARG A 83 -18.04 -5.09 -24.42
N ARG A 84 -16.74 -5.36 -24.62
CA ARG A 84 -16.18 -5.35 -25.99
C ARG A 84 -16.67 -6.53 -26.84
N ARG A 85 -16.95 -7.68 -26.22
CA ARG A 85 -17.47 -8.86 -26.94
C ARG A 85 -18.93 -8.71 -27.39
N SER A 86 -19.71 -7.86 -26.72
CA SER A 86 -21.13 -7.65 -27.01
C SER A 86 -21.40 -6.61 -28.11
N TYR A 87 -20.36 -5.95 -28.65
CA TYR A 87 -20.49 -5.02 -29.79
C TYR A 87 -19.89 -5.56 -31.10
N SER A 88 -19.37 -6.78 -31.12
CA SER A 88 -18.75 -7.37 -32.33
C SER A 88 -19.48 -8.61 -32.87
N SER A 89 -20.73 -8.87 -32.46
CA SER A 89 -21.52 -10.01 -32.97
C SER A 89 -22.84 -9.58 -33.63
N SER A 90 -22.90 -8.36 -34.17
CA SER A 90 -24.04 -7.87 -34.95
C SER A 90 -23.57 -7.04 -36.14
N SER A 91 -22.78 -7.65 -37.03
CA SER A 91 -22.74 -7.25 -38.45
C SER A 91 -22.05 -8.36 -39.25
N ASP A 92 -22.73 -9.50 -39.41
CA ASP A 92 -22.57 -10.24 -40.66
C ASP A 92 -23.60 -9.67 -41.65
N ALA A 93 -23.18 -9.61 -42.92
CA ALA A 93 -23.93 -9.18 -44.11
C ALA A 93 -24.02 -7.66 -44.32
N ASP A 94 -23.00 -7.07 -44.95
CA ASP A 94 -23.07 -6.74 -46.39
C ASP A 94 -21.93 -5.80 -46.82
N ASP A 95 -21.59 -5.89 -48.11
CA ASP A 95 -20.70 -5.02 -48.88
C ASP A 95 -19.18 -5.21 -48.80
N ALA A 96 -18.76 -6.24 -49.53
CA ALA A 96 -17.56 -6.14 -50.35
C ALA A 96 -17.73 -5.03 -51.42
N LYS A 97 -17.06 -3.88 -51.27
CA LYS A 97 -16.48 -3.08 -52.38
C LYS A 97 -15.83 -1.76 -51.90
N LYS A 98 -14.78 -1.36 -52.65
CA LYS A 98 -14.13 -0.03 -52.74
C LYS A 98 -13.09 0.31 -51.67
N THR A 99 -11.80 0.08 -51.93
CA THR A 99 -10.83 0.97 -52.63
C THR A 99 -10.34 2.17 -51.81
N SER A 100 -9.03 2.33 -51.86
CA SER A 100 -8.26 3.59 -51.83
C SER A 100 -7.64 3.99 -50.50
N ARG A 101 -6.30 4.02 -50.54
CA ARG A 101 -5.40 4.60 -49.54
C ARG A 101 -5.74 6.07 -49.31
N HIS A 102 -5.87 6.47 -48.06
CA HIS A 102 -5.54 7.83 -47.64
C HIS A 102 -4.79 7.81 -46.31
N THR A 103 -3.55 8.30 -46.37
CA THR A 103 -2.70 8.67 -45.24
C THR A 103 -3.43 9.67 -44.36
N SER A 104 -3.61 9.33 -43.08
CA SER A 104 -4.15 10.25 -42.07
C SER A 104 -3.20 10.29 -40.89
N THR A 105 -2.71 11.49 -40.61
CA THR A 105 -1.75 11.85 -39.57
C THR A 105 -2.21 11.43 -38.18
N VAL A 106 -1.30 10.82 -37.42
CA VAL A 106 -1.51 10.47 -36.02
C VAL A 106 -1.56 11.75 -35.20
N ARG A 107 -2.76 12.21 -34.84
CA ARG A 107 -2.93 13.16 -33.73
C ARG A 107 -2.89 12.38 -32.42
N VAL A 108 -1.86 12.66 -31.63
CA VAL A 108 -1.77 12.27 -30.22
C VAL A 108 -2.92 12.95 -29.47
N PRO A 109 -3.84 12.21 -28.82
CA PRO A 109 -4.79 12.85 -27.92
C PRO A 109 -4.05 13.28 -26.65
N GLU A 110 -4.00 14.60 -26.43
CA GLU A 110 -3.50 15.19 -25.19
C GLU A 110 -4.31 14.69 -23.99
N ASN A 111 -3.58 14.35 -22.94
CA ASN A 111 -4.07 13.82 -21.67
C ASN A 111 -5.03 14.79 -20.98
N ASN A 112 -6.34 14.61 -21.17
CA ASN A 112 -7.37 15.46 -20.58
C ASN A 112 -7.89 15.00 -19.20
N LEU A 113 -7.09 14.21 -18.45
CA LEU A 113 -7.46 13.74 -17.10
C LEU A 113 -6.52 14.23 -15.97
N VAL A 114 -5.51 15.05 -16.29
CA VAL A 114 -4.60 15.61 -15.27
C VAL A 114 -5.13 16.93 -14.66
N ASN A 115 -6.15 17.56 -15.24
CA ASN A 115 -6.62 18.89 -14.81
C ASN A 115 -7.87 18.91 -13.90
N MET A 116 -8.23 17.80 -13.26
CA MET A 116 -9.40 17.75 -12.36
C MET A 116 -9.09 17.54 -10.86
N ILE A 117 -7.82 17.65 -10.43
CA ILE A 117 -7.45 17.61 -9.01
C ILE A 117 -6.41 18.68 -8.68
N VAL A 118 -6.65 19.94 -9.06
CA VAL A 118 -5.98 21.10 -8.44
C VAL A 118 -6.94 22.29 -8.42
N LYS A 119 -8.06 22.19 -7.69
CA LYS A 119 -8.93 23.35 -7.41
C LYS A 119 -9.63 23.32 -6.05
N TRP A 120 -9.06 22.59 -5.08
CA TRP A 120 -9.57 22.58 -3.69
C TRP A 120 -8.45 22.55 -2.65
N VAL A 121 -7.35 23.29 -2.85
CA VAL A 121 -6.50 23.79 -1.76
C VAL A 121 -5.79 25.04 -2.28
N SER A 122 -6.19 26.22 -1.84
CA SER A 122 -5.32 27.33 -1.38
C SER A 122 -6.11 28.64 -1.33
N PHE A 123 -6.28 29.10 -0.08
CA PHE A 123 -6.49 30.47 0.42
C PHE A 123 -7.62 31.34 -0.14
#